data_AF-A0A165YIM0-F1
#
_entry.id   AF-A0A165YIM0-F1
#
_cell.length_a   1.000
_cell.length_b   1.000
_cell.length_c   1.000
_cell.angle_alpha   90.00
_cell.angle_beta   90.00
_cell.angle_gamma   90.00
#
_symmetry.space_group_name_H-M   'P 1'
#
loop_
_entity.id
_entity.type
_entity.pdbx_description
1 polymer ?
#
loop_
_entity_poly.entity_id
_entity_poly.type
_entity_poly.pdbx_seq_one_letter_code
_entity_poly.pdbx_strand_id
1 'polypeptide(L)'
;MTRCLRALGASLADSIVIPAAWLSGLVTIGLLWGMIVFWPDKLTVEGRQLFLASFFIFFLAIWHLIRRKRRAKALVASINLKESLNLDDTRLLGYPSPLFFVFDLSNKKLAQCQSATGDYQIRDFTWVTGWQFEWLRIDSRVSGGVLQIVDGAGMSVPIDELRRKFIKFSLVLTVADTSHPPFRFPMNRSAAEGWCTRCNELFKS
;
A
#
# COMPACT_ATOMS: atom_id res chain seq x y z
N MET A 1 12.58 18.48 -11.32
CA MET A 1 12.44 18.55 -9.84
C MET A 1 10.98 18.53 -9.35
N THR A 2 10.08 19.35 -9.88
CA THR A 2 8.67 19.45 -9.45
C THR A 2 7.86 18.15 -9.58
N ARG A 3 8.14 17.30 -10.58
CA ARG A 3 7.45 16.00 -10.76
C ARG A 3 7.84 14.95 -9.72
N CYS A 4 9.12 14.85 -9.36
CA CYS A 4 9.59 13.96 -8.28
C CYS A 4 9.03 14.38 -6.93
N LEU A 5 8.97 15.69 -6.63
CA LEU A 5 8.37 16.22 -5.41
C LEU A 5 6.88 15.87 -5.29
N ARG A 6 6.11 15.91 -6.39
CA ARG A 6 4.71 15.46 -6.38
C ARG A 6 4.58 13.96 -6.17
N ALA A 7 5.45 13.15 -6.76
CA ALA A 7 5.43 11.70 -6.60
C ALA A 7 5.80 11.28 -5.16
N LEU A 8 6.82 11.89 -4.59
CA LEU A 8 7.23 11.70 -3.19
C LEU A 8 6.17 12.21 -2.22
N GLY A 9 5.61 13.41 -2.46
CA GLY A 9 4.53 13.96 -1.65
C GLY A 9 3.27 13.09 -1.69
N ALA A 10 2.91 12.54 -2.85
CA ALA A 10 1.80 11.58 -2.97
C ALA A 10 2.10 10.28 -2.21
N SER A 11 3.32 9.73 -2.35
CA SER A 11 3.73 8.51 -1.63
C SER A 11 3.77 8.67 -0.11
N LEU A 12 4.15 9.85 0.39
CA LEU A 12 4.14 10.17 1.83
C LEU A 12 2.72 10.44 2.33
N ALA A 13 1.88 11.10 1.54
CA ALA A 13 0.47 11.23 1.86
C ALA A 13 -0.20 9.85 1.95
N ASP A 14 0.17 8.91 1.07
CA ASP A 14 -0.38 7.55 1.07
C ASP A 14 -0.01 6.73 2.31
N SER A 15 1.21 6.88 2.83
CA SER A 15 1.63 6.18 4.04
C SER A 15 0.88 6.67 5.28
N ILE A 16 0.30 7.88 5.23
CA ILE A 16 -0.44 8.49 6.34
C ILE A 16 -1.95 8.28 6.18
N VAL A 17 -2.49 8.46 4.96
CA VAL A 17 -3.93 8.39 4.69
C VAL A 17 -4.49 6.99 4.95
N ILE A 18 -3.74 5.93 4.65
CA ILE A 18 -4.21 4.56 4.84
C ILE A 18 -4.34 4.22 6.35
N PRO A 19 -3.33 4.45 7.22
CA PRO A 19 -3.49 4.32 8.67
C PRO A 19 -4.52 5.29 9.25
N ALA A 20 -4.57 6.53 8.77
CA ALA A 20 -5.53 7.52 9.26
C ALA A 20 -6.98 7.12 8.95
N ALA A 21 -7.27 6.58 7.76
CA ALA A 21 -8.58 6.07 7.40
C ALA A 21 -8.98 4.88 8.30
N TRP A 22 -8.03 4.00 8.61
CA TRP A 22 -8.26 2.86 9.50
C TRP A 22 -8.56 3.30 10.93
N LEU A 23 -7.72 4.16 11.51
CA LEU A 23 -7.86 4.65 12.88
C LEU A 23 -9.12 5.52 13.05
N SER A 24 -9.36 6.45 12.14
CA SER A 24 -10.57 7.27 12.17
C SER A 24 -11.84 6.44 11.96
N GLY A 25 -11.80 5.41 11.12
CA GLY A 25 -12.90 4.47 10.95
C GLY A 25 -13.24 3.72 12.24
N LEU A 26 -12.23 3.18 12.93
CA LEU A 26 -12.41 2.49 14.21
C LEU A 26 -12.96 3.41 15.31
N VAL A 27 -12.43 4.63 15.41
CA VAL A 27 -12.92 5.63 16.39
C VAL A 27 -14.37 6.02 16.08
N THR A 28 -14.70 6.21 14.80
CA THR A 28 -16.06 6.56 14.38
C THR A 28 -17.05 5.44 14.68
N ILE A 29 -16.69 4.18 14.43
CA ILE A 29 -17.53 3.00 14.77
C ILE A 29 -17.70 2.87 16.28
N GLY A 30 -16.62 3.05 17.06
CA GLY A 30 -16.67 2.98 18.52
C GLY A 30 -17.54 4.09 19.13
N LEU A 31 -17.44 5.31 18.62
CA LEU A 31 -18.27 6.44 19.05
C LEU A 31 -19.72 6.30 18.57
N LEU A 32 -19.97 5.79 17.37
CA LEU A 32 -21.32 5.49 16.87
C LEU A 32 -21.99 4.42 17.72
N TRP A 33 -21.26 3.36 18.07
CA TRP A 33 -21.70 2.34 19.01
C TRP A 33 -22.00 2.95 20.40
N GLY A 34 -21.11 3.80 20.91
CA GLY A 34 -21.34 4.56 22.14
C GLY A 34 -22.60 5.44 22.07
N MET A 35 -22.85 6.10 20.94
CA MET A 35 -24.07 6.91 20.74
C MET A 35 -25.35 6.09 20.69
N ILE A 36 -25.32 4.91 20.06
CA ILE A 36 -26.47 4.00 20.00
C ILE A 36 -26.76 3.38 21.36
N VAL A 37 -25.73 3.01 22.13
CA VAL A 37 -25.86 2.39 23.45
C VAL A 37 -26.21 3.40 24.56
N PHE A 38 -25.75 4.65 24.45
CA PHE A 38 -25.87 5.68 25.50
C PHE A 38 -26.70 6.92 25.09
N TRP A 39 -27.69 6.75 24.22
CA TRP A 39 -28.59 7.80 23.73
C TRP A 39 -29.17 8.71 24.85
N PRO A 40 -29.65 9.93 24.52
CA PRO A 40 -28.90 11.17 24.34
C PRO A 40 -28.52 11.90 25.65
N ASP A 41 -28.80 11.34 26.84
CA ASP A 41 -28.73 12.08 28.11
C ASP A 41 -27.33 12.10 28.75
N LYS A 42 -26.38 11.29 28.25
CA LYS A 42 -25.04 11.13 28.86
C LYS A 42 -23.86 11.52 27.97
N LEU A 43 -24.11 11.97 26.75
CA LEU A 43 -23.03 12.38 25.84
C LEU A 43 -22.65 13.84 26.08
N THR A 44 -21.47 14.04 26.67
CA THR A 44 -20.84 15.34 26.82
C THR A 44 -20.66 16.03 25.46
N VAL A 45 -20.73 17.36 25.44
CA VAL A 45 -20.56 18.20 24.23
C VAL A 45 -19.23 17.87 23.52
N GLU A 46 -18.18 17.59 24.29
CA GLU A 46 -16.87 17.18 23.80
C GLU A 46 -16.91 15.86 23.01
N GLY A 47 -17.66 14.85 23.48
CA GLY A 47 -17.81 13.57 22.78
C GLY A 47 -18.50 13.71 21.42
N ARG A 48 -19.49 14.62 21.31
CA ARG A 48 -20.16 14.93 20.04
C ARG A 48 -19.21 15.62 19.06
N GLN A 49 -18.36 16.54 19.54
CA GLN A 49 -17.36 17.22 18.70
C GLN A 49 -16.29 16.25 18.17
N LEU A 50 -15.79 15.35 19.03
CA LEU A 50 -14.82 14.32 18.61
C LEU A 50 -15.41 13.36 17.57
N PHE A 51 -16.69 12.99 17.72
CA PHE A 51 -17.38 12.17 16.73
C PHE A 51 -17.48 12.86 15.37
N LEU A 52 -17.92 14.13 15.34
CA LEU A 52 -18.00 14.92 14.12
C LEU A 52 -16.64 15.08 13.44
N ALA A 53 -15.59 15.39 14.21
CA ALA A 53 -14.23 15.50 13.70
C ALA A 53 -13.72 14.18 13.11
N SER A 54 -13.90 13.07 13.84
CA SER A 54 -13.52 11.73 13.38
C SER A 54 -14.27 11.31 12.12
N PHE A 55 -15.58 11.53 12.08
CA PHE A 55 -16.42 11.22 10.92
C PHE A 55 -16.00 12.03 9.69
N PHE A 56 -15.70 13.32 9.87
CA PHE A 56 -15.25 14.18 8.77
C PHE A 56 -13.89 13.74 8.22
N ILE A 57 -12.91 13.43 9.09
CA ILE A 57 -11.60 12.90 8.69
C ILE A 57 -11.75 11.57 7.95
N PHE A 58 -12.60 10.66 8.47
CA PHE A 58 -12.86 9.38 7.85
C PHE A 58 -13.49 9.53 6.46
N PHE A 59 -14.50 10.40 6.33
CA PHE A 59 -15.15 10.69 5.06
C PHE A 59 -14.18 11.29 4.04
N LEU A 60 -13.36 12.26 4.45
CA LEU A 60 -12.33 12.85 3.59
C LEU A 60 -11.30 11.81 3.14
N ALA A 61 -10.87 10.92 4.02
CA ALA A 61 -9.92 9.87 3.70
C ALA A 61 -10.50 8.86 2.70
N ILE A 62 -11.73 8.39 2.91
CA ILE A 62 -12.43 7.52 1.96
C ILE A 62 -12.63 8.22 0.61
N TRP A 63 -13.11 9.46 0.63
CA TRP A 63 -13.30 10.26 -0.57
C TRP A 63 -12.00 10.39 -1.37
N HIS A 64 -10.88 10.65 -0.69
CA HIS A 64 -9.57 10.71 -1.30
C HIS A 64 -9.17 9.38 -1.97
N LEU A 65 -9.36 8.25 -1.29
CA LEU A 65 -9.08 6.92 -1.84
C LEU A 65 -9.97 6.58 -3.04
N ILE A 66 -11.27 6.90 -2.99
CA ILE A 66 -12.21 6.71 -4.11
C ILE A 66 -11.80 7.57 -5.29
N ARG A 67 -11.53 8.86 -5.06
CA ARG A 67 -11.09 9.80 -6.11
C ARG A 67 -9.82 9.29 -6.79
N ARG A 68 -8.89 8.73 -6.02
CA ARG A 68 -7.67 8.16 -6.56
C ARG A 68 -7.90 6.92 -7.41
N LYS A 69 -8.73 5.98 -6.94
CA LYS A 69 -9.13 4.80 -7.73
C LYS A 69 -9.77 5.22 -9.06
N ARG A 70 -10.66 6.22 -9.01
CA ARG A 70 -11.29 6.80 -10.20
C ARG A 70 -10.26 7.41 -11.15
N ARG A 71 -9.28 8.17 -10.65
CA ARG A 71 -8.20 8.73 -11.47
C ARG A 71 -7.35 7.66 -12.14
N ALA A 72 -6.96 6.61 -11.41
CA ALA A 72 -6.20 5.51 -11.97
C ALA A 72 -7.00 4.80 -13.09
N LYS A 73 -8.27 4.48 -12.86
CA LYS A 73 -9.15 3.89 -13.89
C LYS A 73 -9.36 4.81 -15.09
N ALA A 74 -9.59 6.10 -14.86
CA ALA A 74 -9.74 7.08 -15.93
C ALA A 74 -8.45 7.21 -16.77
N LEU A 75 -7.28 7.12 -16.15
CA LEU A 75 -6.01 7.09 -16.87
C LEU A 75 -5.91 5.86 -17.77
N VAL A 76 -6.21 4.67 -17.25
CA VAL A 76 -6.23 3.42 -18.04
C VAL A 76 -7.21 3.52 -19.21
N ALA A 77 -8.44 3.99 -18.96
CA ALA A 77 -9.43 4.20 -20.01
C ALA A 77 -8.96 5.20 -21.08
N SER A 78 -8.28 6.27 -20.66
CA SER A 78 -7.72 7.24 -21.61
C SER A 78 -6.59 6.67 -22.46
N ILE A 79 -5.77 5.77 -21.91
CA ILE A 79 -4.70 5.08 -22.64
C ILE A 79 -5.32 4.11 -23.65
N ASN A 80 -6.32 3.32 -23.23
CA ASN A 80 -7.03 2.40 -24.11
C ASN A 80 -7.63 3.12 -25.32
N LEU A 81 -8.22 4.30 -25.12
CA LEU A 81 -8.78 5.11 -26.20
C LEU A 81 -7.72 5.73 -27.12
N LYS A 82 -6.58 6.19 -26.56
CA LYS A 82 -5.52 6.85 -27.35
C LYS A 82 -4.68 5.89 -28.16
N GLU A 83 -4.39 4.73 -27.59
CA GLU A 83 -3.38 3.79 -28.09
C GLU A 83 -4.05 2.54 -28.70
N SER A 84 -5.38 2.53 -28.76
CA SER A 84 -6.21 1.41 -29.23
C SER A 84 -5.86 0.08 -28.54
N LEU A 85 -5.60 0.15 -27.23
CA LEU A 85 -5.28 -0.99 -26.39
C LEU A 85 -6.47 -1.41 -25.53
N ASN A 86 -6.42 -2.64 -25.01
CA ASN A 86 -7.41 -3.19 -24.11
C ASN A 86 -6.79 -3.55 -22.75
N LEU A 87 -6.22 -2.53 -22.08
CA LEU A 87 -5.63 -2.69 -20.75
C LEU A 87 -6.72 -3.01 -19.71
N ASP A 88 -6.47 -4.03 -18.90
CA ASP A 88 -7.40 -4.51 -17.85
C ASP A 88 -7.37 -3.61 -16.61
N ASP A 89 -8.44 -2.82 -16.41
CA ASP A 89 -8.58 -1.90 -15.28
C ASP A 89 -8.87 -2.57 -13.93
N THR A 90 -9.06 -3.90 -13.92
CA THR A 90 -9.27 -4.71 -12.71
C THR A 90 -7.97 -5.24 -12.12
N ARG A 91 -6.94 -5.41 -12.95
CA ARG A 91 -5.63 -5.99 -12.59
C ARG A 91 -4.53 -4.94 -12.56
N LEU A 92 -4.62 -4.04 -11.57
CA LEU A 92 -3.64 -2.98 -11.35
C LEU A 92 -2.51 -3.46 -10.43
N LEU A 93 -1.37 -3.85 -10.99
CA LEU A 93 -0.21 -4.26 -10.19
C LEU A 93 0.43 -3.04 -9.53
N GLY A 94 0.60 -3.09 -8.21
CA GLY A 94 1.21 -2.01 -7.43
C GLY A 94 0.21 -1.00 -6.87
N TYR A 95 -1.06 -1.02 -7.27
CA TYR A 95 -2.10 -0.22 -6.60
C TYR A 95 -2.21 -0.63 -5.12
N PRO A 96 -2.27 0.31 -4.15
CA PRO A 96 -2.57 1.73 -4.28
C PRO A 96 -1.35 2.65 -4.44
N SER A 97 -0.17 2.19 -4.84
CA SER A 97 0.97 3.08 -5.17
C SER A 97 0.62 4.02 -6.34
N PRO A 98 1.19 5.25 -6.40
CA PRO A 98 0.95 6.15 -7.52
C PRO A 98 1.52 5.59 -8.83
N LEU A 99 2.57 4.79 -8.75
CA LEU A 99 3.15 4.02 -9.85
C LEU A 99 2.53 2.62 -9.87
N PHE A 100 1.89 2.25 -10.97
CA PHE A 100 1.23 0.96 -11.12
C PHE A 100 1.37 0.45 -12.56
N PHE A 101 1.26 -0.86 -12.74
CA PHE A 101 1.34 -1.53 -14.02
C PHE A 101 -0.01 -2.13 -14.40
N VAL A 102 -0.33 -2.06 -15.69
CA VAL A 102 -1.54 -2.62 -16.27
C VAL A 102 -1.19 -3.41 -17.50
N PHE A 103 -1.90 -4.51 -17.73
CA PHE A 103 -1.57 -5.48 -18.75
C PHE A 103 -2.69 -5.56 -19.79
N ASP A 104 -2.30 -5.69 -21.06
CA ASP A 104 -3.14 -6.04 -22.19
C ASP A 104 -2.66 -7.40 -22.71
N LEU A 105 -3.44 -8.43 -22.40
CA LEU A 105 -3.17 -9.81 -22.82
C LEU A 105 -3.36 -10.00 -24.33
N SER A 106 -4.29 -9.29 -24.94
CA SER A 106 -4.62 -9.43 -26.37
C SER A 106 -3.48 -8.93 -27.24
N ASN A 107 -2.89 -7.78 -26.88
CA ASN A 107 -1.80 -7.18 -27.62
C ASN A 107 -0.41 -7.52 -27.06
N LYS A 108 -0.32 -8.31 -25.98
CA LYS A 108 0.92 -8.64 -25.24
C LYS A 108 1.74 -7.40 -24.85
N LYS A 109 1.04 -6.36 -24.41
CA LYS A 109 1.62 -5.06 -24.02
C LYS A 109 1.29 -4.72 -22.58
N LEU A 110 2.21 -4.03 -21.92
CA LEU A 110 2.03 -3.50 -20.57
C LEU A 110 2.17 -1.98 -20.57
N ALA A 111 1.37 -1.33 -19.74
CA ALA A 111 1.46 0.09 -19.50
C ALA A 111 2.01 0.33 -18.08
N GLN A 112 3.11 1.06 -18.00
CA GLN A 112 3.60 1.66 -16.77
C GLN A 112 2.89 3.01 -16.58
N CYS A 113 2.07 3.12 -15.56
CA CYS A 113 1.22 4.29 -15.33
C CYS A 113 1.63 5.02 -14.06
N GLN A 114 1.65 6.36 -14.11
CA GLN A 114 1.84 7.20 -12.94
C GLN A 114 0.60 8.06 -12.70
N SER A 115 -0.32 7.58 -11.84
CA SER A 115 -1.59 8.25 -11.54
C SER A 115 -1.44 9.67 -10.96
N ALA A 116 -0.30 9.97 -10.33
CA ALA A 116 -0.05 11.27 -9.72
C ALA A 116 0.27 12.37 -10.75
N THR A 117 0.95 12.02 -11.85
CA THR A 117 1.33 12.98 -12.91
C THR A 117 0.48 12.83 -14.17
N GLY A 118 -0.14 11.67 -14.36
CA GLY A 118 -0.82 11.30 -15.61
C GLY A 118 0.13 10.81 -16.69
N ASP A 119 1.42 10.70 -16.40
CA ASP A 119 2.41 10.16 -17.33
C ASP A 119 2.22 8.63 -17.46
N TYR A 120 2.46 8.10 -18.66
CA TYR A 120 2.43 6.67 -18.93
C TYR A 120 3.51 6.29 -19.95
N GLN A 121 3.96 5.03 -19.90
CA GLN A 121 4.83 4.42 -20.90
C GLN A 121 4.27 3.05 -21.27
N ILE A 122 4.17 2.79 -22.57
CA ILE A 122 3.79 1.47 -23.09
C ILE A 122 5.06 0.70 -23.41
N ARG A 123 5.08 -0.58 -23.01
CA ARG A 123 6.17 -1.51 -23.26
C ARG A 123 5.58 -2.83 -23.72
N ASP A 124 6.35 -3.58 -24.49
CA ASP A 124 6.00 -4.96 -24.82
C ASP A 124 6.31 -5.89 -23.64
N PHE A 125 5.66 -7.04 -23.57
CA PHE A 125 5.91 -8.03 -22.51
C PHE A 125 7.35 -8.52 -22.47
N THR A 126 8.06 -8.54 -23.60
CA THR A 126 9.48 -8.90 -23.71
C THR A 126 10.40 -7.96 -22.92
N TRP A 127 9.91 -6.77 -22.55
CA TRP A 127 10.64 -5.85 -21.68
C TRP A 127 10.74 -6.36 -20.24
N VAL A 128 9.85 -7.27 -19.80
CA VAL A 128 9.95 -7.92 -18.49
C VAL A 128 10.74 -9.22 -18.64
N THR A 129 11.93 -9.27 -18.05
CA THR A 129 12.85 -10.42 -18.14
C THR A 129 12.64 -11.43 -17.04
N GLY A 130 12.02 -11.04 -15.92
CA GLY A 130 11.74 -11.95 -14.83
C GLY A 130 10.83 -11.34 -13.78
N TRP A 131 10.27 -12.20 -12.94
CA TRP A 131 9.48 -11.82 -11.78
C TRP A 131 9.79 -12.77 -10.65
N GLN A 132 9.88 -12.23 -9.43
CA GLN A 132 10.14 -13.03 -8.25
C GLN A 132 9.41 -12.50 -7.03
N PHE A 133 9.16 -13.42 -6.12
CA PHE A 133 8.63 -13.14 -4.80
C PHE A 133 9.80 -12.97 -3.83
N GLU A 134 9.92 -11.78 -3.24
CA GLU A 134 10.92 -11.49 -2.21
C GLU A 134 10.23 -11.31 -0.85
N TRP A 135 10.89 -11.82 0.19
CA TRP A 135 10.51 -11.56 1.57
C TRP A 135 11.73 -11.08 2.37
N LEU A 136 11.53 -10.01 3.14
CA LEU A 136 12.52 -9.49 4.05
C LEU A 136 12.09 -9.78 5.48
N ARG A 137 12.94 -10.52 6.21
CA ARG A 137 12.80 -10.70 7.66
C ARG A 137 13.46 -9.50 8.35
N ILE A 138 12.68 -8.70 9.07
CA ILE A 138 13.20 -7.64 9.91
C ILE A 138 13.23 -8.18 11.34
N ASP A 139 14.43 -8.30 11.89
CA ASP A 139 14.64 -8.62 13.29
C ASP A 139 14.74 -7.31 14.06
N SER A 140 13.67 -6.93 14.76
CA SER A 140 13.71 -5.81 15.69
C SER A 140 14.25 -6.29 17.03
N ARG A 141 15.45 -5.85 17.40
CA ARG A 141 15.90 -5.93 18.79
C ARG A 141 15.20 -4.84 19.56
N VAL A 142 14.34 -5.22 20.49
CA VAL A 142 13.82 -4.28 21.49
C VAL A 142 14.65 -4.54 22.74
N SER A 143 15.64 -3.69 23.03
CA SER A 143 16.19 -3.63 24.39
C SER A 143 15.12 -3.02 25.29
N GLY A 144 14.17 -3.86 25.70
CA GLY A 144 13.19 -3.53 26.72
C GLY A 144 13.91 -3.61 28.06
N GLY A 145 14.14 -2.45 28.69
CA GLY A 145 14.71 -2.35 30.03
C GLY A 145 13.78 -2.95 31.08
N VAL A 146 13.78 -4.26 31.24
CA VAL A 146 13.26 -4.96 32.42
C VAL A 146 14.45 -5.60 33.13
N LEU A 147 14.93 -4.93 34.17
CA LEU A 147 15.90 -5.44 35.13
C LEU A 147 15.15 -6.13 36.26
N GLN A 148 15.10 -7.46 36.26
CA GLN A 148 14.93 -8.32 37.45
C GLN A 148 15.03 -9.79 37.00
N ILE A 149 15.84 -10.68 37.57
CA ILE A 149 16.12 -10.95 38.99
C ILE A 149 17.59 -11.37 39.18
N VAL A 150 18.13 -11.02 40.34
CA VAL A 150 19.49 -11.28 40.85
C VAL A 150 19.67 -12.77 41.16
N ASP A 151 20.70 -13.39 40.59
CA ASP A 151 21.26 -14.65 41.11
C ASP A 151 22.43 -14.34 42.06
N GLY A 152 22.70 -15.23 43.02
CA GLY A 152 23.52 -15.03 44.24
C GLY A 152 24.96 -14.51 44.13
N ALA A 153 25.40 -14.03 42.95
CA ALA A 153 26.69 -13.39 42.69
C ALA A 153 26.58 -11.92 42.18
N GLY A 154 25.38 -11.32 42.16
CA GLY A 154 25.22 -9.86 42.00
C GLY A 154 25.52 -9.28 40.61
N MET A 155 25.51 -10.09 39.55
CA MET A 155 25.73 -9.62 38.17
C MET A 155 24.42 -9.66 37.36
N SER A 156 24.00 -8.50 36.84
CA SER A 156 22.83 -8.38 35.95
C SER A 156 23.21 -8.74 34.51
N VAL A 157 22.63 -9.79 33.93
CA VAL A 157 22.75 -10.11 32.50
C VAL A 157 21.53 -9.54 31.77
N PRO A 158 21.71 -8.67 30.76
CA PRO A 158 20.58 -8.20 29.95
C PRO A 158 19.99 -9.37 29.14
N ILE A 159 18.70 -9.61 29.32
CA ILE A 159 17.96 -10.56 28.49
C ILE A 159 17.61 -9.84 27.19
N ASP A 160 18.39 -10.07 26.14
CA ASP A 160 18.02 -9.68 24.78
C ASP A 160 16.86 -10.57 24.31
N GLU A 161 15.62 -10.17 24.62
CA GLU A 161 14.44 -10.80 24.03
C GLU A 161 14.40 -10.48 22.53
N LEU A 162 14.85 -11.43 21.72
CA LEU A 162 14.80 -11.35 20.27
C LEU A 162 13.33 -11.47 19.79
N ARG A 163 12.59 -10.36 19.82
CA ARG A 163 11.20 -10.32 19.31
C ARG A 163 11.22 -10.34 17.78
N ARG A 164 11.26 -11.56 17.22
CA ARG A 164 11.15 -11.80 15.77
C ARG A 164 9.73 -11.48 15.32
N LYS A 165 9.50 -10.39 14.59
CA LYS A 165 8.31 -10.25 13.74
C LYS A 165 8.37 -8.95 12.96
N PHE A 166 8.75 -9.01 11.69
CA PHE A 166 8.03 -8.42 10.55
C PHE A 166 8.58 -9.10 9.28
N ILE A 167 7.71 -9.78 8.51
CA ILE A 167 8.07 -10.26 7.17
C ILE A 167 7.44 -9.28 6.18
N LYS A 168 8.25 -8.45 5.52
CA LYS A 168 7.79 -7.63 4.41
C LYS A 168 7.81 -8.48 3.15
N PHE A 169 6.68 -8.57 2.47
CA PHE A 169 6.57 -9.29 1.20
C PHE A 169 6.56 -8.28 0.05
N SER A 170 7.20 -8.62 -1.06
CA SER A 170 7.24 -7.77 -2.25
C SER A 170 7.26 -8.63 -3.50
N LEU A 171 6.52 -8.19 -4.52
CA LEU A 171 6.70 -8.70 -5.87
C LEU A 171 7.77 -7.84 -6.54
N VAL A 172 8.77 -8.48 -7.13
CA VAL A 172 9.84 -7.82 -7.86
C VAL A 172 9.72 -8.15 -9.33
N LEU A 173 9.61 -7.12 -10.16
CA LEU A 173 9.67 -7.24 -11.61
C LEU A 173 11.06 -6.79 -12.09
N THR A 174 11.76 -7.72 -12.73
CA THR A 174 13.02 -7.46 -13.42
C THR A 174 12.73 -7.10 -14.86
N VAL A 175 13.33 -6.00 -15.32
CA VAL A 175 13.15 -5.48 -16.67
C VAL A 175 14.43 -5.66 -17.47
N ALA A 176 14.31 -5.65 -18.80
CA ALA A 176 15.42 -5.84 -19.72
C ALA A 176 16.48 -4.75 -19.64
N ASP A 177 16.12 -3.59 -19.10
CA ASP A 177 17.03 -2.48 -18.93
C ASP A 177 17.96 -2.71 -17.73
N THR A 178 19.19 -3.13 -18.02
CA THR A 178 20.24 -3.41 -17.03
C THR A 178 20.69 -2.16 -16.27
N SER A 179 20.34 -0.95 -16.74
CA SER A 179 20.67 0.30 -16.06
C SER A 179 19.66 0.71 -14.98
N HIS A 180 18.51 0.04 -14.90
CA HIS A 180 17.45 0.38 -13.95
C HIS A 180 17.30 -0.69 -12.85
N PRO A 181 17.14 -0.27 -11.57
CA PRO A 181 16.87 -1.21 -10.50
C PRO A 181 15.51 -1.90 -10.71
N PRO A 182 15.35 -3.16 -10.25
CA PRO A 182 14.09 -3.88 -10.35
C PRO A 182 12.92 -3.12 -9.71
N PHE A 183 11.73 -3.20 -10.31
CA PHE A 183 10.52 -2.60 -9.75
C PHE A 183 10.00 -3.44 -8.59
N ARG A 184 9.97 -2.86 -7.39
CA ARG A 184 9.51 -3.53 -6.17
C ARG A 184 8.13 -3.03 -5.76
N PHE A 185 7.18 -3.96 -5.65
CA PHE A 185 5.82 -3.68 -5.19
C PHE A 185 5.60 -4.30 -3.82
N PRO A 186 5.66 -3.51 -2.74
CA PRO A 186 5.37 -4.02 -1.40
C PRO A 186 3.90 -4.38 -1.28
N MET A 187 3.62 -5.59 -0.78
CA MET A 187 2.26 -6.08 -0.61
C MET A 187 2.20 -7.14 0.50
N ASN A 188 1.00 -7.68 0.79
CA ASN A 188 0.87 -8.79 1.71
C ASN A 188 1.29 -10.12 1.05
N ARG A 189 1.50 -11.15 1.86
CA ARG A 189 1.94 -12.47 1.37
C ARG A 189 1.03 -13.04 0.29
N SER A 190 -0.28 -13.09 0.55
CA SER A 190 -1.25 -13.69 -0.36
C SER A 190 -1.36 -12.95 -1.69
N ALA A 191 -1.27 -11.61 -1.69
CA ALA A 191 -1.23 -10.84 -2.92
C ALA A 191 0.09 -11.07 -3.67
N ALA A 192 1.22 -11.17 -2.98
CA ALA A 192 2.51 -11.40 -3.63
C ALA A 192 2.58 -12.78 -4.30
N GLU A 193 2.13 -13.82 -3.60
CA GLU A 193 2.01 -15.18 -4.16
C GLU A 193 1.01 -15.20 -5.32
N GLY A 194 -0.17 -14.61 -5.14
CA GLY A 194 -1.20 -14.52 -6.19
C GLY A 194 -0.74 -13.77 -7.44
N TRP A 195 0.00 -12.67 -7.27
CA TRP A 195 0.58 -11.94 -8.40
C TRP A 195 1.72 -12.69 -9.06
N CYS A 196 2.56 -13.41 -8.30
CA CYS A 196 3.61 -14.25 -8.89
C CYS A 196 3.01 -15.32 -9.80
N THR A 197 1.94 -15.99 -9.37
CA THR A 197 1.18 -16.95 -10.21
C THR A 197 0.60 -16.27 -11.44
N ARG A 198 -0.03 -15.10 -11.30
CA ARG A 198 -0.56 -14.35 -12.45
C ARG A 198 0.53 -13.93 -13.42
N CYS A 199 1.69 -13.47 -12.94
CA CYS A 199 2.82 -13.12 -13.80
C CYS A 199 3.33 -14.32 -14.59
N ASN A 200 3.32 -15.53 -13.99
CA ASN A 200 3.60 -16.75 -14.75
C ASN A 200 2.61 -16.95 -15.92
N GLU A 201 1.31 -16.74 -15.70
CA GLU A 201 0.31 -16.86 -16.76
C GLU A 201 0.43 -15.74 -17.81
N LEU A 202 0.68 -14.51 -17.38
CA LEU A 202 0.77 -13.34 -18.27
C LEU A 202 1.98 -13.41 -19.21
N PHE A 203 3.15 -13.83 -18.71
CA PHE A 203 4.41 -13.72 -19.43
C PHE A 203 4.92 -15.04 -20.02
N LYS A 204 4.42 -16.20 -19.59
CA LYS A 204 4.76 -17.50 -20.22
C LYS A 204 3.81 -17.90 -21.37
N SER A 205 2.82 -17.06 -21.68
CA SER A 205 1.87 -17.22 -22.80
C SER A 205 2.40 -16.61 -24.09
#